data_AF-A0A7W5FT09-F1
#
_entry.id   AF-A0A7W5FT09-F1
#
_cell.length_a   1.000
_cell.length_b   1.000
_cell.length_c   1.000
_cell.angle_alpha   90.00
_cell.angle_beta   90.00
_cell.angle_gamma   90.00
#
_symmetry.space_group_name_H-M   'P 1'
#
loop_
_entity.id
_entity.type
_entity.pdbx_description
1 polymer ?
#
loop_
_entity_poly.entity_id
_entity_poly.type
_entity_poly.pdbx_seq_one_letter_code
_entity_poly.pdbx_strand_id
1 'polypeptide(L)'
;MERIHAINPERIVWCCADFGITVDKLAAENAIPVASLERVLSREDESGLTFKQLSKIAAYFGRGVLFFLEEGSIHFEQVHTPAFRTLANQKPELSAKLKLFIERVEQQRSVFLSLREEMESGDLPRFEHPALVADDIPTAARLARKWLELPPHNSFDSYRLAIEKKGILVFRSNGYSGKWQIASESPIQGFTLYEESCPVIVVRKMRSEARQSFTLMHELGHILLHRTSSIDDESDMLSHQGEERDANAFAGHLLVPDEFLCEISDHARPGNAASFDAWLHPQCKAWGVSAEVILRRLMDARRLSQSQYAAYRAWSKNLPAPDTDQAARTYRHREPKHIFGETFVRAVLDALGERRISLSKASSYLDGLKLNDLNELEKHYAGL
;
A
#
# COMPACT_ATOMS: atom_id res chain seq x y z
N MET A 1 5.53 35.17 24.18
CA MET A 1 5.64 34.40 22.93
C MET A 1 4.72 35.05 21.94
N GLU A 2 5.22 35.36 20.75
CA GLU A 2 4.44 35.94 19.66
C GLU A 2 3.32 34.97 19.25
N ARG A 3 2.10 35.51 19.09
CA ARG A 3 0.90 34.76 18.74
C ARG A 3 0.52 35.08 17.30
N ILE A 4 0.12 34.06 16.57
CA ILE A 4 -0.37 34.16 15.18
C ILE A 4 -1.88 34.29 15.25
N HIS A 5 -2.39 35.46 14.85
CA HIS A 5 -3.81 35.79 14.92
C HIS A 5 -4.56 35.54 13.61
N ALA A 6 -3.85 35.51 12.47
CA ALA A 6 -4.43 35.27 11.15
C ALA A 6 -4.70 33.79 10.87
N ILE A 7 -5.28 33.07 11.84
CA ILE A 7 -5.61 31.65 11.70
C ILE A 7 -7.02 31.54 11.13
N ASN A 8 -7.19 30.76 10.07
CA ASN A 8 -8.49 30.47 9.48
C ASN A 8 -9.18 29.32 10.25
N PRO A 9 -10.20 29.59 11.09
CA PRO A 9 -10.84 28.57 11.91
C PRO A 9 -11.62 27.54 11.09
N GLU A 10 -12.17 27.94 9.94
CA GLU A 10 -12.94 27.05 9.06
C GLU A 10 -12.06 25.88 8.59
N ARG A 11 -10.76 26.12 8.42
CA ARG A 11 -9.81 25.09 8.03
C ARG A 11 -9.51 24.07 9.12
N ILE A 12 -9.48 24.53 10.38
CA ILE A 12 -9.36 23.62 11.54
C ILE A 12 -10.61 22.76 11.65
N VAL A 13 -11.80 23.37 11.55
CA VAL A 13 -13.08 22.66 11.62
C VAL A 13 -13.20 21.65 10.47
N TRP A 14 -12.83 22.05 9.26
CA TRP A 14 -12.82 21.16 8.10
C TRP A 14 -11.90 19.97 8.31
N CYS A 15 -10.66 20.17 8.79
CA CYS A 15 -9.73 19.08 9.07
C CYS A 15 -10.27 18.13 10.17
N CYS A 16 -10.90 18.67 11.22
CA CYS A 16 -11.56 17.88 12.25
C CYS A 16 -12.67 16.99 11.66
N ALA A 17 -13.53 17.58 10.80
CA ALA A 17 -14.60 16.86 10.12
C ALA A 17 -14.05 15.77 9.19
N ASP A 18 -13.05 16.08 8.39
CA ASP A 18 -12.39 15.11 7.49
C ASP A 18 -11.74 13.97 8.29
N PHE A 19 -11.12 14.25 9.43
CA PHE A 19 -10.49 13.23 10.26
C PHE A 19 -11.48 12.50 11.20
N GLY A 20 -12.75 12.89 11.22
CA GLY A 20 -13.77 12.33 12.09
C GLY A 20 -13.49 12.55 13.58
N ILE A 21 -12.87 13.68 13.94
CA ILE A 21 -12.53 14.02 15.33
C ILE A 21 -13.19 15.33 15.78
N THR A 22 -13.36 15.47 17.09
CA THR A 22 -13.80 16.73 17.69
C THR A 22 -12.61 17.65 17.94
N VAL A 23 -12.89 18.95 18.05
CA VAL A 23 -11.90 19.96 18.45
C VAL A 23 -11.31 19.64 19.82
N ASP A 24 -12.12 19.11 20.75
CA ASP A 24 -11.67 18.72 22.08
C ASP A 24 -10.64 17.59 22.02
N LYS A 25 -10.88 16.60 21.14
CA LYS A 25 -9.94 15.50 20.90
C LYS A 25 -8.65 16.02 20.27
N LEU A 26 -8.75 16.93 19.31
CA LEU A 26 -7.58 17.61 18.72
C LEU A 26 -6.76 18.36 19.79
N ALA A 27 -7.44 19.09 20.68
CA ALA A 27 -6.84 19.83 21.78
C ALA A 27 -6.07 18.91 22.72
N ALA A 28 -6.72 17.83 23.16
CA ALA A 28 -6.18 16.84 24.07
C ALA A 28 -4.94 16.15 23.48
N GLU A 29 -5.03 15.65 22.24
CA GLU A 29 -3.94 14.91 21.59
C GLU A 29 -2.72 15.79 21.28
N ASN A 30 -2.90 17.11 21.12
CA ASN A 30 -1.80 18.04 20.86
C ASN A 30 -1.30 18.79 22.11
N ALA A 31 -1.88 18.51 23.28
CA ALA A 31 -1.65 19.25 24.52
C ALA A 31 -1.81 20.77 24.32
N ILE A 32 -2.92 21.15 23.71
CA ILE A 32 -3.35 22.55 23.52
C ILE A 32 -4.56 22.77 24.44
N PRO A 33 -4.61 23.84 25.24
CA PRO A 33 -5.79 24.11 26.05
C PRO A 33 -7.02 24.29 25.15
N VAL A 34 -8.12 23.60 25.46
CA VAL A 34 -9.39 23.66 24.69
C VAL A 34 -9.84 25.11 24.50
N ALA A 35 -9.84 25.90 25.59
CA ALA A 35 -10.15 27.33 25.57
C ALA A 35 -9.27 28.18 24.63
N SER A 36 -8.10 27.69 24.21
CA SER A 36 -7.30 28.39 23.19
C SER A 36 -7.79 28.10 21.78
N LEU A 37 -8.23 26.87 21.51
CA LEU A 37 -8.84 26.53 20.23
C LEU A 37 -10.24 27.13 20.11
N GLU A 38 -11.04 27.11 21.17
CA GLU A 38 -12.37 27.74 21.17
C GLU A 38 -12.29 29.24 20.83
N ARG A 39 -11.33 29.97 21.40
CA ARG A 39 -11.09 31.38 21.06
C ARG A 39 -10.74 31.60 19.60
N VAL A 40 -9.90 30.72 19.02
CA VAL A 40 -9.56 30.75 17.57
C VAL A 40 -10.81 30.50 16.73
N LEU A 41 -11.65 29.55 17.14
CA LEU A 41 -12.88 29.21 16.43
C LEU A 41 -13.95 30.30 16.54
N SER A 42 -14.03 31.03 17.66
CA SER A 42 -14.97 32.14 17.88
C SER A 42 -14.53 33.46 17.24
N ARG A 43 -13.31 33.53 16.68
CA ARG A 43 -12.72 34.76 16.10
C ARG A 43 -12.65 35.94 17.09
N GLU A 44 -12.37 35.67 18.36
CA GLU A 44 -12.20 36.72 19.37
C GLU A 44 -10.92 37.55 19.14
N ASP A 45 -10.93 38.83 19.55
CA ASP A 45 -9.87 39.82 19.23
C ASP A 45 -8.46 39.54 19.84
N GLU A 46 -8.26 38.42 20.55
CA GLU A 46 -6.94 37.94 21.01
C GLU A 46 -6.70 36.43 20.73
N SER A 47 -7.40 35.90 19.73
CA SER A 47 -7.49 34.48 19.40
C SER A 47 -6.29 33.92 18.62
N GLY A 48 -5.08 34.16 19.11
CA GLY A 48 -3.86 33.68 18.47
C GLY A 48 -3.30 32.39 19.08
N LEU A 49 -2.77 31.50 18.22
CA LEU A 49 -1.94 30.38 18.64
C LEU A 49 -0.46 30.73 18.49
N THR A 50 0.39 30.17 19.35
CA THR A 50 1.84 30.22 19.10
C THR A 50 2.18 29.40 17.84
N PHE A 51 3.26 29.75 17.14
CA PHE A 51 3.75 28.97 16.00
C PHE A 51 3.95 27.49 16.34
N LYS A 52 4.40 27.19 17.57
CA LYS A 52 4.56 25.81 18.07
C LYS A 52 3.23 25.06 18.17
N GLN A 53 2.17 25.72 18.63
CA GLN A 53 0.83 25.13 18.69
C GLN A 53 0.25 24.92 17.28
N LEU A 54 0.39 25.92 16.40
CA LEU A 54 -0.09 25.81 15.03
C LEU A 54 0.67 24.74 14.24
N SER A 55 1.98 24.62 14.46
CA SER A 55 2.81 23.56 13.87
C SER A 55 2.40 22.17 14.34
N LYS A 56 1.95 22.02 15.60
CA LYS A 56 1.42 20.73 16.09
C LYS A 56 0.11 20.37 15.39
N ILE A 57 -0.82 21.32 15.28
CA ILE A 57 -2.09 21.11 14.55
C ILE A 57 -1.81 20.75 13.09
N ALA A 58 -0.89 21.47 12.46
CA ALA A 58 -0.50 21.22 11.08
C ALA A 58 0.12 19.83 10.91
N ALA A 59 1.05 19.44 11.77
CA ALA A 59 1.64 18.11 11.78
C ALA A 59 0.60 17.01 12.05
N TYR A 60 -0.37 17.26 12.93
CA TYR A 60 -1.44 16.33 13.26
C TYR A 60 -2.29 15.96 12.04
N PHE A 61 -2.66 16.97 11.24
CA PHE A 61 -3.44 16.79 10.02
C PHE A 61 -2.60 16.52 8.76
N GLY A 62 -1.27 16.41 8.88
CA GLY A 62 -0.40 16.22 7.71
C GLY A 62 -0.44 17.41 6.74
N ARG A 63 -0.58 18.63 7.25
CA ARG A 63 -0.65 19.87 6.49
C ARG A 63 0.50 20.82 6.84
N GLY A 64 0.77 21.78 5.97
CA GLY A 64 1.69 22.87 6.26
C GLY A 64 1.04 23.94 7.15
N VAL A 65 1.83 24.72 7.89
CA VAL A 65 1.29 25.83 8.70
C VAL A 65 0.53 26.85 7.84
N LEU A 66 1.04 27.13 6.63
CA LEU A 66 0.41 28.05 5.68
C LEU A 66 -1.01 27.64 5.31
N PHE A 67 -1.31 26.34 5.27
CA PHE A 67 -2.66 25.85 4.99
C PHE A 67 -3.69 26.45 5.97
N PHE A 68 -3.33 26.66 7.24
CA PHE A 68 -4.23 27.23 8.25
C PHE A 68 -4.23 28.76 8.28
N LEU A 69 -3.39 29.41 7.48
CA LEU A 69 -3.30 30.87 7.36
C LEU A 69 -3.93 31.38 6.06
N GLU A 70 -4.17 30.50 5.09
CA GLU A 70 -4.84 30.85 3.85
C GLU A 70 -6.30 31.27 4.08
N GLU A 71 -6.67 32.40 3.47
CA GLU A 71 -8.03 32.92 3.46
C GLU A 71 -8.94 32.12 2.52
N GLY A 72 -10.25 32.20 2.74
CA GLY A 72 -11.26 31.54 1.91
C GLY A 72 -11.70 30.16 2.41
N SER A 73 -12.80 29.68 1.83
CA SER A 73 -13.41 28.38 2.11
C SER A 73 -12.62 27.24 1.47
N ILE A 74 -12.59 26.07 2.13
CA ILE A 74 -11.97 24.87 1.57
C ILE A 74 -12.96 24.13 0.67
N HIS A 75 -12.50 23.77 -0.53
CA HIS A 75 -13.18 22.79 -1.37
C HIS A 75 -12.50 21.43 -1.22
N PHE A 76 -13.28 20.40 -0.91
CA PHE A 76 -12.78 19.04 -0.68
C PHE A 76 -11.99 18.50 -1.88
N GLU A 77 -12.42 18.86 -3.09
CA GLU A 77 -11.82 18.47 -4.37
C GLU A 77 -10.44 19.09 -4.63
N GLN A 78 -10.13 20.20 -3.95
CA GLN A 78 -8.82 20.87 -4.04
C GLN A 78 -7.80 20.28 -3.07
N VAL A 79 -8.26 19.71 -1.95
CA VAL A 79 -7.38 19.16 -0.92
C VAL A 79 -7.03 17.71 -1.20
N HIS A 80 -8.00 16.92 -1.64
CA HIS A 80 -7.84 15.49 -1.87
C HIS A 80 -7.89 15.15 -3.36
N THR A 81 -6.96 14.32 -3.83
CA THR A 81 -6.92 13.91 -5.24
C THR A 81 -8.15 13.07 -5.61
N PRO A 82 -8.48 12.93 -6.91
CA PRO A 82 -9.53 12.00 -7.34
C PRO A 82 -9.32 10.58 -6.80
N ALA A 83 -8.08 10.08 -6.81
CA ALA A 83 -7.75 8.74 -6.33
C ALA A 83 -8.05 8.58 -4.82
N PHE A 84 -7.63 9.55 -4.00
CA PHE A 84 -7.96 9.55 -2.57
C PHE A 84 -9.46 9.55 -2.34
N ARG A 85 -10.20 10.40 -3.07
CA ARG A 85 -11.66 10.52 -2.92
C ARG A 85 -12.37 9.22 -3.30
N THR A 86 -11.89 8.50 -4.32
CA THR A 86 -12.43 7.17 -4.65
C THR A 86 -12.28 6.21 -3.48
N LEU A 87 -11.10 6.13 -2.85
CA LEU A 87 -10.89 5.27 -1.68
C LEU A 87 -11.76 5.69 -0.48
N ALA A 88 -11.82 6.99 -0.20
CA ALA A 88 -12.62 7.53 0.91
C ALA A 88 -14.13 7.31 0.69
N ASN A 89 -14.61 7.34 -0.55
CA ASN A 89 -16.00 7.03 -0.89
C ASN A 89 -16.29 5.53 -0.80
N GLN A 90 -15.32 4.67 -1.15
CA GLN A 90 -15.44 3.21 -1.02
C GLN A 90 -15.50 2.78 0.45
N LYS A 91 -14.71 3.41 1.32
CA LYS A 91 -14.64 3.13 2.77
C LYS A 91 -14.76 4.41 3.61
N PRO A 92 -15.97 4.99 3.80
CA PRO A 92 -16.14 6.25 4.53
C PRO A 92 -15.58 6.25 5.97
N GLU A 93 -15.48 5.07 6.58
CA GLU A 93 -14.98 4.81 7.93
C GLU A 93 -13.44 4.76 8.04
N LEU A 94 -12.70 5.14 7.00
CA LEU A 94 -11.23 5.18 7.06
C LEU A 94 -10.73 5.99 8.26
N SER A 95 -9.89 5.35 9.08
CA SER A 95 -9.25 6.03 10.20
C SER A 95 -8.35 7.18 9.75
N ALA A 96 -8.23 8.22 10.57
CA ALA A 96 -7.30 9.34 10.36
C ALA A 96 -5.86 8.89 10.03
N LYS A 97 -5.38 7.84 10.70
CA LYS A 97 -4.04 7.28 10.44
C LYS A 97 -3.91 6.72 9.03
N LEU A 98 -4.96 6.07 8.51
CA LEU A 98 -4.93 5.51 7.16
C LEU A 98 -5.07 6.62 6.10
N LYS A 99 -5.89 7.64 6.34
CA LYS A 99 -5.97 8.82 5.46
C LYS A 99 -4.59 9.48 5.31
N LEU A 100 -3.89 9.75 6.42
CA LEU A 100 -2.51 10.26 6.42
C LEU A 100 -1.52 9.30 5.75
N PHE A 101 -1.77 7.99 5.81
CA PHE A 101 -0.94 7.00 5.14
C PHE A 101 -1.13 7.08 3.61
N ILE A 102 -2.38 7.16 3.12
CA ILE A 102 -2.69 7.30 1.69
C ILE A 102 -2.07 8.59 1.12
N GLU A 103 -2.25 9.72 1.80
CA GLU A 103 -1.64 11.00 1.36
C GLU A 103 -0.10 10.91 1.29
N ARG A 104 0.51 10.19 2.24
CA ARG A 104 1.96 9.98 2.23
C ARG A 104 2.41 9.12 1.05
N VAL A 105 1.60 8.14 0.65
CA VAL A 105 1.83 7.34 -0.55
C VAL A 105 1.77 8.22 -1.80
N GLU A 106 0.79 9.12 -1.90
CA GLU A 106 0.68 10.08 -3.01
C GLU A 106 1.87 11.04 -3.06
N GLN A 107 2.34 11.51 -1.90
CA GLN A 107 3.54 12.35 -1.80
C GLN A 107 4.77 11.60 -2.31
N GLN A 108 4.97 10.33 -1.94
CA GLN A 108 6.10 9.55 -2.43
C GLN A 108 6.00 9.27 -3.94
N ARG A 109 4.80 9.02 -4.46
CA ARG A 109 4.62 8.94 -5.92
C ARG A 109 5.00 10.26 -6.60
N SER A 110 4.59 11.41 -6.06
CA SER A 110 4.97 12.73 -6.60
C SER A 110 6.49 12.92 -6.60
N VAL A 111 7.17 12.51 -5.53
CA VAL A 111 8.65 12.49 -5.48
C VAL A 111 9.23 11.63 -6.61
N PHE A 112 8.72 10.42 -6.82
CA PHE A 112 9.18 9.55 -7.91
C PHE A 112 8.98 10.18 -9.29
N LEU A 113 7.84 10.84 -9.52
CA LEU A 113 7.56 11.56 -10.76
C LEU A 113 8.55 12.70 -10.97
N SER A 114 8.84 13.51 -9.94
CA SER A 114 9.83 14.59 -10.03
C SER A 114 11.23 14.05 -10.32
N LEU A 115 11.65 12.97 -9.66
CA LEU A 115 12.94 12.32 -9.95
C LEU A 115 13.01 11.84 -11.41
N ARG A 116 11.92 11.27 -11.92
CA ARG A 116 11.81 10.82 -13.31
C ARG A 116 11.85 11.95 -14.34
N GLU A 117 11.41 13.15 -13.99
CA GLU A 117 11.53 14.33 -14.84
C GLU A 117 12.92 14.94 -14.82
N GLU A 118 13.62 14.88 -13.68
CA GLU A 118 15.00 15.38 -13.54
C GLU A 118 16.05 14.47 -14.20
N MET A 119 15.75 13.19 -14.38
CA MET A 119 16.63 12.20 -15.00
C MET A 119 16.51 12.22 -16.54
N GLU A 120 17.64 12.46 -17.23
CA GLU A 120 17.69 12.60 -18.69
C GLU A 120 17.62 11.27 -19.45
N SER A 121 17.98 10.16 -18.82
CA SER A 121 18.27 8.90 -19.51
C SER A 121 17.06 8.02 -19.85
N GLY A 122 15.85 8.36 -19.37
CA GLY A 122 14.67 7.51 -19.60
C GLY A 122 14.75 6.13 -18.93
N ASP A 123 15.72 5.93 -18.04
CA ASP A 123 15.99 4.63 -17.39
C ASP A 123 14.91 4.24 -16.37
N LEU A 124 14.15 5.21 -15.85
CA LEU A 124 13.06 4.92 -14.93
C LEU A 124 11.82 4.41 -15.68
N PRO A 125 11.22 3.30 -15.22
CA PRO A 125 10.14 2.65 -15.93
C PRO A 125 8.90 3.54 -16.00
N ARG A 126 8.21 3.48 -17.14
CA ARG A 126 6.93 4.15 -17.38
C ARG A 126 5.83 3.11 -17.47
N PHE A 127 4.68 3.44 -16.90
CA PHE A 127 3.53 2.56 -16.98
C PHE A 127 2.97 2.57 -18.39
N GLU A 128 2.95 1.38 -19.00
CA GLU A 128 2.29 1.12 -20.26
C GLU A 128 1.28 0.02 -20.03
N HIS A 129 0.01 0.37 -20.23
CA HIS A 129 -1.08 -0.56 -20.01
C HIS A 129 -1.02 -1.70 -21.06
N PRO A 130 -0.96 -2.98 -20.65
CA PRO A 130 -0.98 -4.09 -21.59
C PRO A 130 -2.34 -4.18 -22.30
N ALA A 131 -2.34 -4.67 -23.55
CA ALA A 131 -3.58 -5.00 -24.23
C ALA A 131 -4.17 -6.29 -23.63
N LEU A 132 -5.20 -6.15 -22.79
CA LEU A 132 -5.90 -7.26 -22.13
C LEU A 132 -7.32 -7.43 -22.68
N VAL A 133 -7.85 -8.64 -22.56
CA VAL A 133 -9.25 -8.98 -22.87
C VAL A 133 -10.03 -8.96 -21.57
N ALA A 134 -10.63 -7.81 -21.22
CA ALA A 134 -11.27 -7.62 -19.91
C ALA A 134 -12.41 -8.62 -19.64
N ASP A 135 -13.15 -9.02 -20.68
CA ASP A 135 -14.28 -9.95 -20.56
C ASP A 135 -13.88 -11.43 -20.34
N ASP A 136 -12.59 -11.77 -20.51
CA ASP A 136 -12.04 -13.11 -20.31
C ASP A 136 -10.88 -13.06 -19.31
N ILE A 137 -11.23 -13.11 -18.02
CA ILE A 137 -10.30 -13.02 -16.90
C ILE A 137 -9.15 -14.06 -16.98
N PRO A 138 -9.40 -15.36 -17.26
CA PRO A 138 -8.34 -16.33 -17.49
C PRO A 138 -7.33 -15.88 -18.56
N THR A 139 -7.81 -15.38 -19.71
CA THR A 139 -6.94 -14.88 -20.78
C THR A 139 -6.21 -13.61 -20.37
N ALA A 140 -6.89 -12.65 -19.72
CA ALA A 140 -6.28 -11.43 -19.21
C ALA A 140 -5.14 -11.73 -18.23
N ALA A 141 -5.36 -12.65 -17.28
CA ALA A 141 -4.37 -13.07 -16.31
C ALA A 141 -3.14 -13.72 -16.98
N ARG A 142 -3.35 -14.57 -18.00
CA ARG A 142 -2.27 -15.17 -18.78
C ARG A 142 -1.46 -14.13 -19.57
N LEU A 143 -2.14 -13.17 -20.20
CA LEU A 143 -1.48 -12.07 -20.91
C LEU A 143 -0.70 -11.16 -19.95
N ALA A 144 -1.26 -10.85 -18.79
CA ALA A 144 -0.59 -10.09 -17.74
C ALA A 144 0.64 -10.84 -17.20
N ARG A 145 0.55 -12.16 -16.95
CA ARG A 145 1.71 -12.98 -16.55
C ARG A 145 2.84 -12.93 -17.57
N LYS A 146 2.51 -13.00 -18.87
CA LYS A 146 3.47 -12.86 -19.97
C LYS A 146 4.06 -11.46 -20.03
N TRP A 147 3.24 -10.42 -19.89
CA TRP A 147 3.66 -9.02 -19.89
C TRP A 147 4.60 -8.71 -18.73
N LEU A 148 4.37 -9.28 -17.54
CA LEU A 148 5.25 -9.20 -16.38
C LEU A 148 6.54 -10.04 -16.52
N GLU A 149 6.63 -10.90 -17.54
CA GLU A 149 7.77 -11.80 -17.78
C GLU A 149 8.07 -12.71 -16.57
N LEU A 150 7.01 -13.19 -15.90
CA LEU A 150 7.17 -13.95 -14.66
C LEU A 150 7.74 -15.35 -14.92
N PRO A 151 8.85 -15.73 -14.24
CA PRO A 151 9.38 -17.09 -14.31
C PRO A 151 8.43 -18.09 -13.61
N PRO A 152 8.71 -19.40 -13.67
CA PRO A 152 7.93 -20.39 -12.92
C PRO A 152 8.04 -20.22 -11.40
N HIS A 153 9.25 -19.93 -10.91
CA HIS A 153 9.53 -19.79 -9.48
C HIS A 153 9.48 -18.34 -9.03
N ASN A 154 8.68 -18.03 -8.01
CA ASN A 154 8.49 -16.66 -7.54
C ASN A 154 8.38 -16.56 -6.01
N SER A 155 8.67 -15.37 -5.52
CA SER A 155 8.38 -14.90 -4.17
C SER A 155 7.61 -13.58 -4.25
N PHE A 156 7.15 -13.07 -3.11
CA PHE A 156 6.57 -11.72 -3.05
C PHE A 156 7.50 -10.67 -3.66
N ASP A 157 8.79 -10.72 -3.34
CA ASP A 157 9.77 -9.73 -3.83
C ASP A 157 10.02 -9.86 -5.34
N SER A 158 9.99 -11.06 -5.93
CA SER A 158 10.13 -11.22 -7.39
C SER A 158 8.89 -10.72 -8.14
N TYR A 159 7.70 -10.99 -7.61
CA TYR A 159 6.45 -10.45 -8.13
C TYR A 159 6.42 -8.92 -8.06
N ARG A 160 6.77 -8.36 -6.91
CA ARG A 160 6.91 -6.92 -6.71
C ARG A 160 7.84 -6.30 -7.74
N LEU A 161 9.05 -6.84 -7.89
CA LEU A 161 10.04 -6.30 -8.83
C LEU A 161 9.54 -6.37 -10.28
N ALA A 162 8.85 -7.44 -10.67
CA ALA A 162 8.28 -7.57 -12.02
C ALA A 162 7.23 -6.48 -12.29
N ILE A 163 6.39 -6.16 -11.31
CA ILE A 163 5.40 -5.07 -11.40
C ILE A 163 6.09 -3.70 -11.45
N GLU A 164 7.08 -3.46 -10.58
CA GLU A 164 7.79 -2.18 -10.55
C GLU A 164 8.53 -1.86 -11.85
N LYS A 165 9.10 -2.88 -12.51
CA LYS A 165 9.72 -2.75 -13.84
C LYS A 165 8.74 -2.30 -14.94
N LYS A 166 7.44 -2.41 -14.70
CA LYS A 166 6.39 -1.93 -15.60
C LYS A 166 5.86 -0.55 -15.20
N GLY A 167 6.57 0.19 -14.34
CA GLY A 167 6.25 1.58 -14.01
C GLY A 167 5.15 1.77 -12.96
N ILE A 168 4.75 0.69 -12.28
CA ILE A 168 3.80 0.70 -11.17
C ILE A 168 4.60 0.68 -9.86
N LEU A 169 4.44 1.69 -9.00
CA LEU A 169 5.10 1.65 -7.70
C LEU A 169 4.39 0.64 -6.79
N VAL A 170 5.16 -0.18 -6.08
CA VAL A 170 4.60 -1.11 -5.09
C VAL A 170 5.19 -0.76 -3.74
N PHE A 171 4.36 -0.31 -2.81
CA PHE A 171 4.76 -0.08 -1.43
C PHE A 171 4.24 -1.17 -0.51
N ARG A 172 5.00 -1.43 0.55
CA ARG A 172 4.61 -2.36 1.61
C ARG A 172 4.60 -1.62 2.94
N SER A 173 3.52 -1.78 3.71
CA SER A 173 3.48 -1.19 5.05
C SER A 173 4.56 -1.80 5.97
N ASN A 174 4.82 -1.18 7.10
CA ASN A 174 5.67 -1.72 8.14
C ASN A 174 4.87 -2.52 9.16
N GLY A 175 5.53 -3.48 9.83
CA GLY A 175 4.95 -4.28 10.91
C GLY A 175 5.10 -3.68 12.31
N TYR A 176 5.79 -2.55 12.45
CA TYR A 176 6.03 -1.87 13.74
C TYR A 176 5.48 -0.44 13.73
N SER A 177 5.35 0.13 14.92
CA SER A 177 4.83 1.48 15.13
C SER A 177 5.62 2.52 14.34
N GLY A 178 4.92 3.27 13.48
CA GLY A 178 5.51 4.32 12.67
C GLY A 178 4.54 4.85 11.62
N LYS A 179 5.00 5.83 10.85
CA LYS A 179 4.20 6.50 9.83
C LYS A 179 3.84 5.61 8.63
N TRP A 180 4.59 4.53 8.40
CA TRP A 180 4.32 3.54 7.35
C TRP A 180 3.60 2.29 7.87
N GLN A 181 3.04 2.34 9.08
CA GLN A 181 2.28 1.20 9.62
C GLN A 181 0.82 1.28 9.19
N ILE A 182 0.30 0.16 8.69
CA ILE A 182 -1.13 -0.13 8.74
C ILE A 182 -1.33 -1.01 9.96
N ALA A 183 -2.17 -0.57 10.89
CA ALA A 183 -2.30 -1.19 12.20
C ALA A 183 -2.81 -2.64 12.09
N SER A 184 -2.44 -3.50 13.05
CA SER A 184 -2.80 -4.92 13.02
C SER A 184 -4.30 -5.16 13.06
N GLU A 185 -5.02 -4.31 13.79
CA GLU A 185 -6.48 -4.28 13.93
C GLU A 185 -7.19 -3.69 12.71
N SER A 186 -6.45 -3.03 11.81
CA SER A 186 -7.03 -2.54 10.56
C SER A 186 -7.45 -3.73 9.70
N PRO A 187 -8.69 -3.74 9.17
CA PRO A 187 -9.15 -4.81 8.31
C PRO A 187 -8.56 -4.72 6.90
N ILE A 188 -7.98 -3.57 6.54
CA ILE A 188 -7.41 -3.28 5.23
C ILE A 188 -6.22 -4.19 4.93
N GLN A 189 -6.25 -4.87 3.79
CA GLN A 189 -5.17 -5.74 3.32
C GLN A 189 -4.26 -5.04 2.32
N GLY A 190 -4.84 -4.16 1.50
CA GLY A 190 -4.14 -3.42 0.46
C GLY A 190 -5.01 -2.29 -0.08
N PHE A 191 -4.41 -1.48 -0.94
CA PHE A 191 -5.14 -0.56 -1.79
C PHE A 191 -4.30 -0.20 -3.01
N THR A 192 -4.96 0.31 -4.04
CA THR A 192 -4.32 0.88 -5.22
C THR A 192 -4.77 2.30 -5.48
N LEU A 193 -3.83 3.13 -5.93
CA LEU A 193 -4.07 4.46 -6.45
C LEU A 193 -3.83 4.42 -7.95
N TYR A 194 -4.91 4.41 -8.73
CA TYR A 194 -4.80 4.42 -10.18
C TYR A 194 -4.51 5.83 -10.68
N GLU A 195 -3.41 5.97 -11.41
CA GLU A 195 -3.10 7.14 -12.21
C GLU A 195 -2.29 6.73 -13.42
N GLU A 196 -2.72 7.18 -14.59
CA GLU A 196 -2.18 6.73 -15.88
C GLU A 196 -0.65 6.95 -16.01
N SER A 197 -0.12 7.96 -15.33
CA SER A 197 1.32 8.31 -15.37
C SER A 197 2.20 7.38 -14.52
N CYS A 198 1.65 6.85 -13.43
CA CYS A 198 2.34 6.02 -12.43
C CYS A 198 1.33 5.51 -11.38
N PRO A 199 0.72 4.33 -11.60
CA PRO A 199 -0.13 3.71 -10.59
C PRO A 199 0.68 3.29 -9.37
N VAL A 200 0.01 3.16 -8.22
CA VAL A 200 0.62 2.67 -6.98
C VAL A 200 -0.21 1.53 -6.43
N ILE A 201 0.46 0.47 -5.99
CA ILE A 201 -0.12 -0.60 -5.17
C ILE A 201 0.48 -0.49 -3.78
N VAL A 202 -0.34 -0.60 -2.75
CA VAL A 202 0.10 -0.79 -1.37
C VAL A 202 -0.38 -2.12 -0.84
N VAL A 203 0.55 -2.87 -0.25
CA VAL A 203 0.24 -4.13 0.43
C VAL A 203 0.55 -4.01 1.92
N ARG A 204 -0.40 -4.39 2.77
CA ARG A 204 -0.15 -4.47 4.21
C ARG A 204 0.87 -5.57 4.50
N LYS A 205 1.89 -5.25 5.29
CA LYS A 205 2.84 -6.27 5.78
C LYS A 205 2.11 -7.27 6.66
N MET A 206 2.12 -8.51 6.21
CA MET A 206 1.62 -9.66 6.95
C MET A 206 2.77 -10.64 7.23
N ARG A 207 2.53 -11.61 8.11
CA ARG A 207 3.47 -12.72 8.35
C ARG A 207 3.59 -13.61 7.11
N SER A 208 2.47 -13.92 6.46
CA SER A 208 2.46 -14.74 5.23
C SER A 208 2.82 -13.89 4.02
N GLU A 209 3.95 -14.18 3.38
CA GLU A 209 4.31 -13.59 2.09
C GLU A 209 3.38 -14.06 0.98
N ALA A 210 2.93 -15.31 1.02
CA ALA A 210 1.96 -15.84 0.08
C ALA A 210 0.62 -15.06 0.07
N ARG A 211 0.12 -14.65 1.24
CA ARG A 211 -1.08 -13.79 1.32
C ARG A 211 -0.80 -12.40 0.72
N GLN A 212 0.39 -11.85 0.96
CA GLN A 212 0.78 -10.56 0.37
C GLN A 212 0.93 -10.66 -1.15
N SER A 213 1.43 -11.79 -1.68
CA SER A 213 1.46 -12.04 -3.13
C SER A 213 0.06 -12.06 -3.73
N PHE A 214 -0.91 -12.67 -3.03
CA PHE A 214 -2.30 -12.66 -3.48
C PHE A 214 -2.87 -11.24 -3.50
N THR A 215 -2.76 -10.49 -2.40
CA THR A 215 -3.18 -9.08 -2.35
C THR A 215 -2.51 -8.27 -3.45
N LEU A 216 -1.19 -8.38 -3.62
CA LEU A 216 -0.46 -7.68 -4.68
C LEU A 216 -1.05 -7.91 -6.08
N MET A 217 -1.40 -9.16 -6.41
CA MET A 217 -1.98 -9.48 -7.72
C MET A 217 -3.46 -9.13 -7.83
N HIS A 218 -4.18 -9.10 -6.70
CA HIS A 218 -5.55 -8.60 -6.63
C HIS A 218 -5.59 -7.10 -6.96
N GLU A 219 -4.76 -6.30 -6.29
CA GLU A 219 -4.62 -4.86 -6.55
C GLU A 219 -4.14 -4.57 -7.98
N LEU A 220 -3.26 -5.43 -8.53
CA LEU A 220 -2.88 -5.35 -9.93
C LEU A 220 -4.08 -5.61 -10.87
N GLY A 221 -5.00 -6.49 -10.48
CA GLY A 221 -6.26 -6.72 -11.18
C GLY A 221 -7.10 -5.45 -11.28
N HIS A 222 -7.25 -4.71 -10.18
CA HIS A 222 -7.94 -3.41 -10.16
C HIS A 222 -7.31 -2.40 -11.13
N ILE A 223 -5.97 -2.30 -11.16
CA ILE A 223 -5.26 -1.43 -12.11
C ILE A 223 -5.50 -1.86 -13.56
N LEU A 224 -5.34 -3.15 -13.85
CA LEU A 224 -5.26 -3.66 -15.23
C LEU A 224 -6.62 -3.94 -15.87
N LEU A 225 -7.63 -4.30 -15.09
CA LEU A 225 -8.98 -4.60 -15.57
C LEU A 225 -9.89 -3.38 -15.47
N HIS A 226 -9.85 -2.69 -14.33
CA HIS A 226 -10.88 -1.70 -13.97
C HIS A 226 -10.39 -0.26 -14.07
N ARG A 227 -9.07 -0.04 -14.04
CA ARG A 227 -8.43 1.29 -14.14
C ARG A 227 -8.98 2.27 -13.09
N THR A 228 -9.19 1.77 -11.89
CA THR A 228 -9.73 2.52 -10.77
C THR A 228 -8.86 2.33 -9.53
N SER A 229 -8.91 3.31 -8.64
CA SER A 229 -8.38 3.16 -7.28
C SER A 229 -9.35 2.28 -6.48
N SER A 230 -8.83 1.33 -5.72
CA SER A 230 -9.59 0.46 -4.80
C SER A 230 -8.89 0.36 -3.46
N ILE A 231 -9.64 0.11 -2.39
CA ILE A 231 -9.13 -0.20 -1.06
C ILE A 231 -9.88 -1.39 -0.47
N ASP A 232 -9.13 -2.46 -0.21
CA ASP A 232 -9.71 -3.77 0.01
C ASP A 232 -9.45 -4.27 1.43
N ASP A 233 -10.53 -4.69 2.08
CA ASP A 233 -10.48 -5.39 3.37
C ASP A 233 -10.61 -6.91 3.23
N GLU A 234 -10.66 -7.63 4.35
CA GLU A 234 -10.78 -9.09 4.33
C GLU A 234 -12.10 -9.58 3.70
N SER A 235 -13.17 -8.81 3.76
CA SER A 235 -14.45 -9.17 3.15
C SER A 235 -14.45 -8.97 1.63
N ASP A 236 -13.79 -7.92 1.12
CA ASP A 236 -13.64 -7.65 -0.31
C ASP A 236 -12.81 -8.77 -0.99
N MET A 237 -11.73 -9.18 -0.33
CA MET A 237 -10.88 -10.32 -0.73
C MET A 237 -11.62 -11.67 -0.77
N LEU A 238 -12.83 -11.74 -0.21
CA LEU A 238 -13.71 -12.92 -0.23
C LEU A 238 -14.97 -12.72 -1.10
N SER A 239 -15.16 -11.53 -1.66
CA SER A 239 -16.32 -11.18 -2.46
C SER A 239 -16.39 -12.03 -3.74
N HIS A 240 -17.62 -12.32 -4.14
CA HIS A 240 -17.95 -13.04 -5.37
C HIS A 240 -18.82 -12.18 -6.30
N GLN A 241 -18.77 -10.87 -6.15
CA GLN A 241 -19.54 -9.91 -6.94
C GLN A 241 -18.64 -8.82 -7.52
N GLY A 242 -19.04 -8.31 -8.69
CA GLY A 242 -18.44 -7.13 -9.32
C GLY A 242 -16.93 -7.21 -9.53
N GLU A 243 -16.31 -6.04 -9.42
CA GLU A 243 -14.87 -5.83 -9.63
C GLU A 243 -14.01 -6.69 -8.72
N GLU A 244 -14.43 -6.90 -7.47
CA GLU A 244 -13.74 -7.76 -6.49
C GLU A 244 -13.65 -9.22 -6.91
N ARG A 245 -14.75 -9.77 -7.45
CA ARG A 245 -14.74 -11.14 -7.99
C ARG A 245 -13.74 -11.25 -9.12
N ASP A 246 -13.73 -10.24 -9.98
CA ASP A 246 -12.92 -10.24 -11.19
C ASP A 246 -11.43 -10.09 -10.84
N ALA A 247 -11.09 -9.23 -9.88
CA ALA A 247 -9.75 -9.08 -9.31
C ALA A 247 -9.27 -10.35 -8.58
N ASN A 248 -10.13 -10.99 -7.78
CA ASN A 248 -9.83 -12.27 -7.11
C ASN A 248 -9.57 -13.40 -8.13
N ALA A 249 -10.41 -13.50 -9.16
CA ALA A 249 -10.23 -14.48 -10.23
C ALA A 249 -8.94 -14.20 -11.02
N PHE A 250 -8.68 -12.93 -11.36
CA PHE A 250 -7.47 -12.50 -12.05
C PHE A 250 -6.22 -12.88 -11.25
N ALA A 251 -6.17 -12.56 -9.96
CA ALA A 251 -5.06 -12.90 -9.08
C ALA A 251 -4.84 -14.42 -9.02
N GLY A 252 -5.91 -15.20 -8.88
CA GLY A 252 -5.85 -16.67 -8.86
C GLY A 252 -5.28 -17.25 -10.15
N HIS A 253 -5.80 -16.83 -11.31
CA HIS A 253 -5.34 -17.30 -12.62
C HIS A 253 -3.91 -16.85 -12.94
N LEU A 254 -3.52 -15.65 -12.52
CA LEU A 254 -2.17 -15.12 -12.76
C LEU A 254 -1.14 -15.89 -11.92
N LEU A 255 -1.45 -16.10 -10.64
CA LEU A 255 -0.55 -16.76 -9.69
C LEU A 255 -0.44 -18.27 -9.93
N VAL A 256 -1.56 -18.93 -10.23
CA VAL A 256 -1.63 -20.38 -10.49
C VAL A 256 -2.37 -20.61 -11.81
N PRO A 257 -1.67 -20.44 -12.94
CA PRO A 257 -2.23 -20.69 -14.26
C PRO A 257 -2.50 -22.19 -14.49
N ASP A 258 -3.24 -22.53 -15.53
CA ASP A 258 -3.68 -23.91 -15.77
C ASP A 258 -2.51 -24.87 -16.01
N GLU A 259 -1.42 -24.38 -16.61
CA GLU A 259 -0.19 -25.15 -16.81
C GLU A 259 0.42 -25.59 -15.48
N PHE A 260 0.34 -24.75 -14.44
CA PHE A 260 0.83 -25.08 -13.11
C PHE A 260 -0.07 -26.10 -12.43
N LEU A 261 -1.38 -26.01 -12.62
CA LEU A 261 -2.30 -27.02 -12.09
C LEU A 261 -1.96 -28.41 -12.65
N CYS A 262 -1.57 -28.52 -13.93
CA CYS A 262 -1.16 -29.79 -14.54
C CYS A 262 0.05 -30.45 -13.85
N GLU A 263 0.89 -29.68 -13.14
CA GLU A 263 2.03 -30.21 -12.38
C GLU A 263 1.62 -30.87 -11.05
N ILE A 264 0.38 -30.68 -10.62
CA ILE A 264 -0.16 -31.26 -9.38
C ILE A 264 -0.80 -32.60 -9.69
N SER A 265 -0.28 -33.68 -9.09
CA SER A 265 -0.89 -35.02 -9.19
C SER A 265 -2.06 -35.19 -8.23
N ASP A 266 -3.26 -35.44 -8.78
CA ASP A 266 -4.46 -35.70 -7.99
C ASP A 266 -4.43 -37.06 -7.27
N HIS A 267 -3.64 -38.02 -7.77
CA HIS A 267 -3.49 -39.34 -7.15
C HIS A 267 -2.81 -39.29 -5.79
N ALA A 268 -1.95 -38.28 -5.57
CA ALA A 268 -1.25 -38.08 -4.29
C ALA A 268 -2.07 -37.24 -3.30
N ARG A 269 -3.30 -36.85 -3.65
CA ARG A 269 -4.13 -35.99 -2.80
C ARG A 269 -4.53 -36.72 -1.51
N PRO A 270 -4.28 -36.13 -0.33
CA PRO A 270 -4.71 -36.75 0.92
C PRO A 270 -6.23 -36.68 1.08
N GLY A 271 -6.80 -37.66 1.78
CA GLY A 271 -8.23 -37.67 2.10
C GLY A 271 -8.67 -36.65 3.15
N ASN A 272 -7.72 -36.11 3.93
CA ASN A 272 -7.98 -35.13 4.99
C ASN A 272 -7.49 -33.73 4.60
N ALA A 273 -8.33 -32.72 4.84
CA ALA A 273 -8.04 -31.33 4.50
C ALA A 273 -6.82 -30.76 5.26
N ALA A 274 -6.57 -31.21 6.48
CA ALA A 274 -5.41 -30.76 7.28
C ALA A 274 -4.05 -31.14 6.67
N SER A 275 -4.03 -32.05 5.69
CA SER A 275 -2.82 -32.48 5.00
C SER A 275 -2.61 -31.78 3.65
N PHE A 276 -3.53 -30.91 3.22
CA PHE A 276 -3.38 -30.20 1.94
C PHE A 276 -2.18 -29.26 1.91
N ASP A 277 -1.87 -28.58 3.02
CA ASP A 277 -0.68 -27.71 3.10
C ASP A 277 0.62 -28.50 2.86
N ALA A 278 0.73 -29.71 3.43
CA ALA A 278 1.88 -30.57 3.25
C ALA A 278 1.96 -31.14 1.81
N TRP A 279 0.80 -31.54 1.26
CA TRP A 279 0.69 -32.03 -0.12
C TRP A 279 1.11 -30.98 -1.15
N LEU A 280 0.69 -29.73 -0.95
CA LEU A 280 0.95 -28.61 -1.87
C LEU A 280 2.22 -27.82 -1.53
N HIS A 281 2.96 -28.21 -0.49
CA HIS A 281 4.14 -27.49 -0.03
C HIS A 281 5.18 -27.20 -1.14
N PRO A 282 5.52 -28.16 -2.04
CA PRO A 282 6.46 -27.89 -3.13
C PRO A 282 5.99 -26.75 -4.04
N GLN A 283 4.71 -26.74 -4.39
CA GLN A 283 4.09 -25.73 -5.26
C GLN A 283 3.96 -24.38 -4.56
N CYS A 284 3.52 -24.36 -3.30
CA CYS A 284 3.47 -23.15 -2.48
C CYS A 284 4.84 -22.46 -2.42
N LYS A 285 5.91 -23.25 -2.20
CA LYS A 285 7.29 -22.77 -2.15
C LYS A 285 7.78 -22.31 -3.52
N ALA A 286 7.48 -23.06 -4.57
CA ALA A 286 7.90 -22.73 -5.93
C ALA A 286 7.24 -21.45 -6.43
N TRP A 287 5.92 -21.33 -6.29
CA TRP A 287 5.14 -20.26 -6.90
C TRP A 287 4.92 -19.04 -5.99
N GLY A 288 5.29 -19.14 -4.70
CA GLY A 288 5.15 -18.04 -3.75
C GLY A 288 3.69 -17.73 -3.38
N VAL A 289 2.86 -18.78 -3.32
CA VAL A 289 1.41 -18.73 -3.09
C VAL A 289 1.01 -19.61 -1.90
N SER A 290 -0.21 -19.43 -1.39
CA SER A 290 -0.75 -20.27 -0.33
C SER A 290 -1.41 -21.52 -0.91
N ALA A 291 -1.49 -22.57 -0.11
CA ALA A 291 -2.24 -23.77 -0.50
C ALA A 291 -3.71 -23.43 -0.78
N GLU A 292 -4.28 -22.47 -0.05
CA GLU A 292 -5.65 -21.99 -0.29
C GLU A 292 -5.87 -21.49 -1.72
N VAL A 293 -4.96 -20.69 -2.28
CA VAL A 293 -5.06 -20.19 -3.66
C VAL A 293 -5.01 -21.35 -4.66
N ILE A 294 -4.10 -22.31 -4.45
CA ILE A 294 -3.99 -23.50 -5.29
C ILE A 294 -5.26 -24.35 -5.20
N LEU A 295 -5.78 -24.59 -4.00
CA LEU A 295 -7.01 -25.33 -3.78
C LEU A 295 -8.21 -24.65 -4.41
N ARG A 296 -8.28 -23.30 -4.33
CA ARG A 296 -9.32 -22.54 -5.02
C ARG A 296 -9.26 -22.75 -6.53
N ARG A 297 -8.05 -22.68 -7.11
CA ARG A 297 -7.83 -22.91 -8.55
C ARG A 297 -8.11 -24.35 -8.98
N LEU A 298 -7.77 -25.35 -8.16
CA LEU A 298 -8.18 -26.74 -8.38
C LEU A 298 -9.71 -26.89 -8.33
N MET A 299 -10.40 -26.16 -7.46
CA MET A 299 -11.86 -26.17 -7.37
C MET A 299 -12.51 -25.52 -8.60
N ASP A 300 -12.00 -24.36 -9.03
CA ASP A 300 -12.46 -23.68 -10.26
C ASP A 300 -12.28 -24.60 -11.49
N ALA A 301 -11.17 -25.35 -11.55
CA ALA A 301 -10.90 -26.36 -12.58
C ALA A 301 -11.67 -27.69 -12.38
N ARG A 302 -12.59 -27.76 -11.41
CA ARG A 302 -13.39 -28.95 -11.05
C ARG A 302 -12.58 -30.18 -10.63
N ARG A 303 -11.32 -29.98 -10.24
CA ARG A 303 -10.44 -31.02 -9.73
C ARG A 303 -10.55 -31.20 -8.23
N LEU A 304 -11.06 -30.21 -7.49
CA LEU A 304 -11.37 -30.27 -6.06
C LEU A 304 -12.86 -29.98 -5.83
N SER A 305 -13.53 -30.71 -4.93
CA SER A 305 -14.94 -30.43 -4.63
C SER A 305 -15.10 -29.20 -3.73
N GLN A 306 -16.26 -28.55 -3.82
CA GLN A 306 -16.64 -27.47 -2.91
C GLN A 306 -16.57 -27.90 -1.44
N SER A 307 -16.96 -29.15 -1.13
CA SER A 307 -16.92 -29.69 0.23
C SER A 307 -15.50 -29.85 0.77
N GLN A 308 -14.55 -30.28 -0.07
CA GLN A 308 -13.14 -30.38 0.31
C GLN A 308 -12.53 -28.99 0.56
N TYR A 309 -12.84 -28.02 -0.30
CA TYR A 309 -12.39 -26.64 -0.11
C TYR A 309 -12.97 -26.02 1.16
N ALA A 310 -14.27 -26.20 1.41
CA ALA A 310 -14.93 -25.71 2.62
C ALA A 310 -14.33 -26.36 3.89
N ALA A 311 -14.02 -27.66 3.85
CA ALA A 311 -13.36 -28.35 4.96
C ALA A 311 -11.96 -27.77 5.24
N TYR A 312 -11.18 -27.47 4.20
CA TYR A 312 -9.89 -26.80 4.35
C TYR A 312 -10.03 -25.41 4.97
N ARG A 313 -10.96 -24.57 4.48
CA ARG A 313 -11.20 -23.24 5.05
C ARG A 313 -11.63 -23.31 6.52
N ALA A 314 -12.48 -24.27 6.88
CA ALA A 314 -12.90 -24.48 8.26
C ALA A 314 -11.72 -24.92 9.16
N TRP A 315 -10.89 -25.83 8.67
CA TRP A 315 -9.68 -26.25 9.37
C TRP A 315 -8.68 -25.09 9.55
N SER A 316 -8.39 -24.35 8.48
CA SER A 316 -7.42 -23.24 8.48
C SER A 316 -7.85 -22.11 9.41
N LYS A 317 -9.14 -21.80 9.52
CA LYS A 317 -9.67 -20.80 10.47
C LYS A 317 -9.43 -21.18 11.94
N ASN A 318 -9.33 -22.47 12.24
CA ASN A 318 -9.12 -22.98 13.59
C ASN A 318 -7.63 -23.12 13.95
N LEU A 319 -6.72 -22.85 13.01
CA LEU A 319 -5.29 -22.81 13.33
C LEU A 319 -5.04 -21.60 14.24
N PRO A 320 -4.23 -21.76 15.30
CA PRO A 320 -3.85 -20.63 16.12
C PRO A 320 -3.23 -19.55 15.25
N ALA A 321 -3.63 -18.30 15.48
CA ALA A 321 -2.94 -17.17 14.89
C ALA A 321 -1.46 -17.31 15.28
N PRO A 322 -0.55 -17.47 14.30
CA PRO A 322 0.84 -17.73 14.62
C PRO A 322 1.40 -16.50 15.35
N ASP A 323 2.13 -16.72 16.46
CA ASP A 323 2.64 -15.65 17.35
C ASP A 323 3.24 -14.48 16.55
N THR A 324 2.94 -13.25 16.94
CA THR A 324 3.55 -12.06 16.35
C THR A 324 5.01 -11.98 16.79
N ASP A 325 5.89 -12.73 16.12
CA ASP A 325 7.32 -12.49 16.25
C ASP A 325 7.60 -11.08 15.73
N GLN A 326 7.79 -10.15 16.67
CA GLN A 326 8.40 -8.86 16.41
C GLN A 326 9.84 -9.14 16.00
N ALA A 327 10.05 -9.44 14.71
CA ALA A 327 11.39 -9.52 14.17
C ALA A 327 12.12 -8.23 14.54
N ALA A 328 13.18 -8.37 15.34
CA ALA A 328 14.00 -7.26 15.80
C ALA A 328 14.50 -6.44 14.59
N ARG A 329 14.81 -5.16 14.82
CA ARG A 329 15.26 -4.17 13.83
C ARG A 329 16.67 -4.46 13.30
N THR A 330 16.93 -5.67 12.83
CA THR A 330 18.29 -6.17 12.60
C THR A 330 18.98 -5.46 11.42
N TYR A 331 18.23 -4.84 10.49
CA TYR A 331 18.81 -4.11 9.34
C TYR A 331 18.03 -2.84 8.97
N ARG A 332 18.21 -1.77 9.75
CA ARG A 332 17.56 -0.46 9.54
C ARG A 332 17.86 0.16 8.17
N HIS A 333 19.07 -0.03 7.63
CA HIS A 333 19.42 0.48 6.29
C HIS A 333 18.58 -0.12 5.17
N ARG A 334 17.95 -1.30 5.36
CA ARG A 334 17.09 -1.96 4.35
C ARG A 334 15.62 -1.56 4.45
N GLU A 335 15.26 -0.81 5.49
CA GLU A 335 13.89 -0.36 5.75
C GLU A 335 13.28 0.38 4.55
N PRO A 336 13.98 1.32 3.87
CA PRO A 336 13.43 1.96 2.67
C PRO A 336 13.18 0.98 1.52
N LYS A 337 14.07 0.00 1.30
CA LYS A 337 13.85 -1.04 0.28
C LYS A 337 12.61 -1.89 0.62
N HIS A 338 12.42 -2.21 1.89
CA HIS A 338 11.27 -2.99 2.33
C HIS A 338 9.96 -2.23 2.14
N ILE A 339 9.93 -0.91 2.41
CA ILE A 339 8.75 -0.05 2.27
C ILE A 339 8.53 0.30 0.80
N PHE A 340 9.48 0.99 0.18
CA PHE A 340 9.31 1.67 -1.12
C PHE A 340 9.65 0.81 -2.33
N GLY A 341 10.40 -0.26 -2.12
CA GLY A 341 10.73 -1.20 -3.17
C GLY A 341 12.05 -0.88 -3.82
N GLU A 342 12.43 -1.72 -4.77
CA GLU A 342 13.74 -1.60 -5.39
C GLU A 342 13.77 -0.42 -6.35
N THR A 343 12.73 -0.25 -7.16
CA THR A 343 12.67 0.75 -8.22
C THR A 343 12.65 2.18 -7.66
N PHE A 344 11.85 2.43 -6.62
CA PHE A 344 11.83 3.74 -5.98
C PHE A 344 13.17 4.07 -5.30
N VAL A 345 13.74 3.12 -4.56
CA VAL A 345 15.01 3.34 -3.86
C VAL A 345 16.13 3.58 -4.84
N ARG A 346 16.21 2.80 -5.93
CA ARG A 346 17.19 3.03 -7.00
C ARG A 346 17.02 4.41 -7.62
N ALA A 347 15.82 4.84 -7.95
CA ALA A 347 15.57 6.19 -8.48
C ALA A 347 16.15 7.30 -7.58
N VAL A 348 15.99 7.18 -6.26
CA VAL A 348 16.57 8.15 -5.31
C VAL A 348 18.09 8.07 -5.29
N LEU A 349 18.67 6.87 -5.27
CA LEU A 349 20.13 6.68 -5.23
C LEU A 349 20.80 7.12 -6.53
N ASP A 350 20.19 6.83 -7.69
CA ASP A 350 20.69 7.22 -9.01
C ASP A 350 20.67 8.75 -9.13
N ALA A 351 19.58 9.41 -8.75
CA ALA A 351 19.49 10.87 -8.72
C ALA A 351 20.50 11.51 -7.73
N LEU A 352 20.81 10.85 -6.62
CA LEU A 352 21.85 11.28 -5.68
C LEU A 352 23.25 11.13 -6.30
N GLY A 353 23.52 9.99 -6.94
CA GLY A 353 24.78 9.70 -7.62
C GLY A 353 25.07 10.66 -8.79
N GLU A 354 24.03 11.02 -9.55
CA GLU A 354 24.07 12.04 -10.60
C GLU A 354 24.09 13.48 -10.07
N ARG A 355 24.02 13.67 -8.74
CA ARG A 355 23.99 14.98 -8.06
C ARG A 355 22.80 15.87 -8.45
N ARG A 356 21.69 15.27 -8.90
CA ARG A 356 20.41 15.96 -9.14
C ARG A 356 19.74 16.37 -7.83
N ILE A 357 19.91 15.53 -6.80
CA ILE A 357 19.43 15.80 -5.45
C ILE A 357 20.56 15.84 -4.43
N SER A 358 20.34 16.56 -3.33
CA SER A 358 21.28 16.58 -2.21
C SER A 358 21.08 15.35 -1.31
N LEU A 359 22.12 15.04 -0.51
CA LEU A 359 22.05 13.99 0.50
C LEU A 359 20.89 14.20 1.50
N SER A 360 20.57 15.45 1.82
CA SER A 360 19.43 15.80 2.68
C SER A 360 18.09 15.52 2.00
N LYS A 361 17.95 15.77 0.69
CA LYS A 361 16.74 15.41 -0.07
C LYS A 361 16.60 13.89 -0.17
N ALA A 362 17.67 13.18 -0.50
CA ALA A 362 17.67 11.71 -0.56
C ALA A 362 17.26 11.09 0.80
N SER A 363 17.83 11.58 1.91
CA SER A 363 17.40 11.17 3.26
C SER A 363 15.91 11.43 3.47
N SER A 364 15.39 12.59 3.07
CA SER A 364 13.97 12.92 3.21
C SER A 364 13.05 12.01 2.38
N TYR A 365 13.41 11.73 1.13
CA TYR A 365 12.66 10.84 0.23
C TYR A 365 12.66 9.40 0.75
N LEU A 366 13.79 8.94 1.31
CA LEU A 366 13.92 7.67 2.00
C LEU A 366 13.50 7.76 3.48
N ASP A 367 12.49 8.59 3.74
CA ASP A 367 11.74 8.63 4.99
C ASP A 367 12.47 9.16 6.23
N GLY A 368 13.57 9.90 6.04
CA GLY A 368 14.43 10.39 7.12
C GLY A 368 15.53 9.39 7.51
N LEU A 369 15.93 8.50 6.60
CA LEU A 369 17.05 7.60 6.79
C LEU A 369 18.30 8.38 7.20
N LYS A 370 18.99 7.94 8.27
CA LYS A 370 20.20 8.62 8.74
C LYS A 370 21.29 8.53 7.69
N LEU A 371 22.17 9.53 7.65
CA LEU A 371 23.26 9.61 6.68
C LEU A 371 24.17 8.37 6.66
N ASN A 372 24.49 7.82 7.84
CA ASN A 372 25.29 6.60 7.92
C ASN A 372 24.58 5.39 7.30
N ASP A 373 23.29 5.24 7.56
CA ASP A 373 22.46 4.16 7.02
C ASP A 373 22.26 4.32 5.49
N LEU A 374 22.22 5.58 5.00
CA LEU A 374 22.16 5.89 3.58
C LEU A 374 23.44 5.49 2.84
N ASN A 375 24.60 5.79 3.42
CA ASN A 375 25.89 5.37 2.86
C ASN A 375 26.04 3.83 2.85
N GLU A 376 25.51 3.12 3.86
CA GLU A 376 25.45 1.65 3.86
C GLU A 376 24.53 1.12 2.75
N LEU A 377 23.39 1.78 2.53
CA LEU A 377 22.46 1.43 1.46
C LEU A 377 23.10 1.62 0.08
N GLU A 378 23.81 2.73 -0.16
CA GLU A 378 24.58 2.95 -1.40
C GLU A 378 25.60 1.83 -1.66
N LYS A 379 26.40 1.47 -0.64
CA LYS A 379 27.37 0.37 -0.76
C LYS A 379 26.71 -0.95 -1.12
N HIS A 380 25.58 -1.27 -0.46
CA HIS A 380 24.82 -2.47 -0.74
C HIS A 380 24.34 -2.54 -2.19
N TYR A 381 23.90 -1.41 -2.76
CA TYR A 381 23.47 -1.32 -4.16
C TYR A 381 24.64 -1.27 -5.16
N ALA A 382 25.80 -0.75 -4.76
CA ALA A 382 27.04 -0.76 -5.53
C ALA A 382 27.75 -2.13 -5.52
N GLY A 383 27.27 -3.09 -4.72
CA GLY A 383 27.90 -4.41 -4.57
C GLY A 383 29.20 -4.39 -3.76
N LEU A 384 29.38 -3.37 -2.91
CA LEU A 384 30.57 -3.12 -2.07
C LEU A 384 30.40 -3.56 -0.62
#